data_AF-A0A8S2GFM1-F1
#
_entry.id   AF-A0A8S2GFM1-F1
#
_cell.length_a   1.000
_cell.length_b   1.000
_cell.length_c   1.000
_cell.angle_alpha   90.00
_cell.angle_beta   90.00
_cell.angle_gamma   90.00
#
_symmetry.space_group_name_H-M   'P 1'
#
loop_
_entity.id
_entity.type
_entity.pdbx_description
1 polymer ?
#
loop_
_entity_poly.entity_id
_entity_poly.type
_entity_poly.pdbx_seq_one_letter_code
_entity_poly.pdbx_strand_id
1 'polypeptide(L)'
;LPLPYFYSLWKTLVLLPRLYTPCEHKVMINLLSTFHQLCKSNNITYMICDGTLLGSYRNHDILPYDDDLDILVSEYDRLLLLRIRDSIADDQRSWTIFSPNNNSLDKFYFRESKKAGSMKWNWPFIDLFGFQENSTHIWFEAPVDKKYIFPLVLRPIASQWLWSPRSIFGYYRSLQKRHNLYAVAPSFGQTCLQQRYSHRYERTTQNFVVVNCSQLHNIYPYIRRTCNETKCFEYLMINETTPMYSLNTDKDAYAHL
;
A
#
# COMPACT_ATOMS: atom_id res chain seq x y z
N LEU A 1 -15.87 -11.86 3.34
CA LEU A 1 -15.99 -10.65 4.19
C LEU A 1 -16.65 -9.57 3.33
N PRO A 2 -17.64 -8.80 3.84
CA PRO A 2 -18.17 -7.66 3.10
C PRO A 2 -17.02 -6.69 2.76
N LEU A 3 -17.15 -5.95 1.65
CA LEU A 3 -16.13 -5.00 1.20
C LEU A 3 -15.95 -3.93 2.29
N PRO A 4 -14.71 -3.57 2.67
CA PRO A 4 -14.50 -2.49 3.61
C PRO A 4 -15.03 -1.19 3.00
N TYR A 5 -15.66 -0.41 3.85
CA TYR A 5 -16.17 0.95 3.68
C TYR A 5 -15.81 1.79 2.42
N PHE A 6 -16.78 2.59 1.94
CA PHE A 6 -16.57 3.66 0.95
C PHE A 6 -16.67 5.06 1.59
N TYR A 7 -15.54 5.77 1.73
CA TYR A 7 -15.52 7.15 2.23
C TYR A 7 -15.92 8.16 1.17
N SER A 8 -17.05 8.85 1.35
CA SER A 8 -17.61 9.76 0.34
C SER A 8 -17.46 11.25 0.62
N LEU A 9 -17.07 11.68 1.84
CA LEU A 9 -17.04 13.11 2.18
C LEU A 9 -15.87 13.89 1.55
N TRP A 10 -14.86 13.20 1.01
CA TRP A 10 -13.71 13.72 0.25
C TRP A 10 -13.12 15.07 0.74
N LYS A 11 -13.02 15.26 2.06
CA LYS A 11 -12.43 16.46 2.64
C LYS A 11 -10.90 16.41 2.53
N THR A 12 -10.26 17.59 2.52
CA THR A 12 -8.80 17.76 2.49
C THR A 12 -8.35 18.84 3.48
N LEU A 13 -7.19 18.65 4.11
CA LEU A 13 -6.55 19.65 4.96
C LEU A 13 -5.46 20.38 4.17
N VAL A 14 -5.34 21.69 4.37
CA VAL A 14 -4.23 22.48 3.79
C VAL A 14 -2.88 22.00 4.32
N LEU A 15 -2.83 21.62 5.59
CA LEU A 15 -1.62 21.18 6.25
C LEU A 15 -1.02 19.92 5.60
N LEU A 16 -1.85 18.92 5.27
CA LEU A 16 -1.41 17.68 4.65
C LEU A 16 -2.47 17.23 3.64
N PRO A 17 -2.46 17.78 2.41
CA PRO A 17 -3.58 17.64 1.48
C PRO A 17 -3.67 16.25 0.87
N ARG A 18 -4.85 15.93 0.34
CA ARG A 18 -5.02 14.79 -0.55
C ARG A 18 -4.22 15.01 -1.83
N LEU A 19 -3.37 14.06 -2.21
CA LEU A 19 -2.57 14.14 -3.44
C LEU A 19 -3.31 13.64 -4.69
N TYR A 20 -4.53 13.13 -4.51
CA TYR A 20 -5.38 12.61 -5.55
C TYR A 20 -6.82 13.09 -5.41
N THR A 21 -7.48 13.27 -6.55
CA THR A 21 -8.92 13.57 -6.66
C THR A 21 -9.76 12.32 -6.38
N PRO A 22 -11.09 12.43 -6.17
CA PRO A 22 -11.95 11.27 -6.00
C PRO A 22 -11.90 10.30 -7.19
N CYS A 23 -11.79 10.85 -8.41
CA CYS A 23 -11.71 10.05 -9.62
C CYS A 23 -10.37 9.29 -9.70
N GLU A 24 -9.26 9.95 -9.37
CA GLU A 24 -7.94 9.31 -9.36
C GLU A 24 -7.84 8.20 -8.31
N HIS A 25 -8.44 8.40 -7.13
CA HIS A 25 -8.56 7.32 -6.13
C HIS A 25 -9.34 6.12 -6.64
N LYS A 26 -10.51 6.35 -7.27
CA LYS A 26 -11.27 5.25 -7.89
C LYS A 26 -10.44 4.50 -8.94
N VAL A 27 -9.63 5.21 -9.71
CA VAL A 27 -8.70 4.60 -10.67
C VAL A 27 -7.64 3.76 -9.96
N MET A 28 -7.03 4.26 -8.89
CA MET A 28 -6.05 3.51 -8.08
C MET A 28 -6.66 2.25 -7.43
N ILE A 29 -7.87 2.34 -6.87
CA ILE A 29 -8.57 1.17 -6.31
C ILE A 29 -8.91 0.17 -7.41
N ASN A 30 -9.37 0.64 -8.57
CA ASN A 30 -9.64 -0.25 -9.71
C ASN A 30 -8.34 -0.90 -10.24
N LEU A 31 -7.22 -0.19 -10.19
CA LEU A 31 -5.90 -0.71 -10.56
C LEU A 31 -5.46 -1.85 -9.63
N LEU A 32 -5.59 -1.67 -8.31
CA LEU A 32 -5.36 -2.74 -7.34
C LEU A 32 -6.30 -3.93 -7.53
N SER A 33 -7.59 -3.69 -7.79
CA SER A 33 -8.57 -4.77 -8.06
C SER A 33 -8.18 -5.55 -9.31
N THR A 34 -7.77 -4.85 -10.38
CA THR A 34 -7.33 -5.46 -11.64
C THR A 34 -6.07 -6.29 -11.43
N PHE A 35 -5.08 -5.76 -10.71
CA PHE A 35 -3.87 -6.48 -10.35
C PHE A 35 -4.16 -7.71 -9.47
N HIS A 36 -5.02 -7.56 -8.45
CA HIS A 36 -5.43 -8.67 -7.59
C HIS A 36 -6.09 -9.79 -8.38
N GLN A 37 -7.01 -9.47 -9.30
CA GLN A 37 -7.67 -10.45 -10.15
C GLN A 37 -6.68 -11.14 -11.10
N LEU A 38 -5.74 -10.38 -11.69
CA LEU A 38 -4.67 -10.92 -12.52
C LEU A 38 -3.85 -11.95 -11.75
N CYS A 39 -3.38 -11.59 -10.54
CA CYS A 39 -2.60 -12.50 -9.71
C CYS A 39 -3.41 -13.74 -9.29
N LYS A 40 -4.65 -13.54 -8.82
CA LYS A 40 -5.53 -14.63 -8.40
C LYS A 40 -5.80 -15.63 -9.51
N SER A 41 -6.03 -15.16 -10.74
CA SER A 41 -6.34 -16.01 -11.89
C SER A 41 -5.14 -16.82 -12.37
N ASN A 42 -3.93 -16.40 -12.00
CA ASN A 42 -2.67 -17.03 -12.40
C ASN A 42 -1.91 -17.66 -11.23
N ASN A 43 -2.54 -17.82 -10.06
CA ASN A 43 -1.94 -18.37 -8.84
C ASN A 43 -0.65 -17.65 -8.39
N ILE A 44 -0.57 -16.35 -8.63
CA ILE A 44 0.56 -15.51 -8.25
C ILE A 44 0.35 -14.96 -6.84
N THR A 45 1.33 -15.17 -5.97
CA THR A 45 1.31 -14.64 -4.60
C THR A 45 2.02 -13.29 -4.56
N TYR A 46 1.39 -12.31 -3.93
CA TYR A 46 1.95 -10.98 -3.72
C TYR A 46 1.57 -10.49 -2.32
N MET A 47 2.14 -9.36 -1.89
CA MET A 47 1.67 -8.63 -0.72
C MET A 47 1.78 -7.12 -0.92
N ILE A 48 0.92 -6.35 -0.28
CA ILE A 48 1.09 -4.89 -0.19
C ILE A 48 2.29 -4.55 0.70
N CYS A 49 3.05 -3.53 0.34
CA CYS A 49 4.21 -3.05 1.10
C CYS A 49 4.20 -1.53 1.26
N ASP A 50 5.25 -0.98 1.87
CA ASP A 50 5.54 0.45 1.99
C ASP A 50 4.35 1.36 2.31
N GLY A 51 4.08 2.41 1.54
CA GLY A 51 3.03 3.39 1.83
C GLY A 51 1.63 2.76 1.80
N THR A 52 1.44 1.78 0.91
CA THR A 52 0.19 1.04 0.75
C THR A 52 -0.15 0.19 1.97
N LEU A 53 0.82 -0.56 2.50
CA LEU A 53 0.67 -1.32 3.74
C LEU A 53 0.37 -0.39 4.92
N LEU A 54 1.04 0.77 4.97
CA LEU A 54 0.84 1.76 6.03
C LEU A 54 -0.58 2.36 5.96
N GLY A 55 -1.09 2.64 4.78
CA GLY A 55 -2.48 3.08 4.56
C GLY A 55 -3.50 2.03 4.98
N SER A 56 -3.30 0.78 4.56
CA SER A 56 -4.11 -0.36 5.01
C SER A 56 -4.09 -0.53 6.53
N TYR A 57 -2.96 -0.26 7.19
CA TYR A 57 -2.89 -0.24 8.64
C TYR A 57 -3.59 0.98 9.24
N ARG A 58 -3.31 2.20 8.78
CA ARG A 58 -3.68 3.42 9.51
C ARG A 58 -5.06 3.97 9.17
N ASN A 59 -5.54 3.71 7.96
CA ASN A 59 -6.73 4.33 7.41
C ASN A 59 -7.72 3.31 6.83
N HIS A 60 -7.30 2.04 6.67
CA HIS A 60 -8.00 1.03 5.86
C HIS A 60 -8.28 1.53 4.43
N ASP A 61 -7.38 2.37 3.91
CA ASP A 61 -7.46 3.03 2.60
C ASP A 61 -6.05 3.47 2.19
N ILE A 62 -5.86 3.95 0.97
CA ILE A 62 -4.64 4.64 0.54
C ILE A 62 -4.45 5.86 1.45
N LEU A 63 -3.22 6.12 1.87
CA LEU A 63 -2.91 7.32 2.63
C LEU A 63 -3.34 8.56 1.83
N PRO A 64 -4.05 9.54 2.44
CA PRO A 64 -4.50 10.74 1.72
C PRO A 64 -3.36 11.47 0.98
N TYR A 65 -2.18 11.47 1.58
CA TYR A 65 -1.00 12.23 1.19
C TYR A 65 0.09 11.37 0.52
N ASP A 66 -0.33 10.26 -0.08
CA ASP A 66 0.50 9.33 -0.85
C ASP A 66 -0.09 9.22 -2.25
N ASP A 67 0.74 9.26 -3.30
CA ASP A 67 0.27 9.38 -4.69
C ASP A 67 0.47 8.14 -5.55
N ASP A 68 0.95 7.03 -4.98
CA ASP A 68 1.11 5.75 -5.66
C ASP A 68 0.74 4.56 -4.76
N LEU A 69 1.12 3.36 -5.22
CA LEU A 69 0.78 2.08 -4.63
C LEU A 69 1.97 1.14 -4.72
N ASP A 70 2.19 0.31 -3.71
CA ASP A 70 3.37 -0.55 -3.60
C ASP A 70 2.97 -2.01 -3.38
N ILE A 71 3.52 -2.90 -4.21
CA ILE A 71 3.34 -4.33 -4.11
C ILE A 71 4.68 -5.05 -4.20
N LEU A 72 4.87 -6.03 -3.31
CA LEU A 72 5.96 -6.98 -3.35
C LEU A 72 5.50 -8.32 -3.96
N VAL A 73 6.30 -8.85 -4.88
CA VAL A 73 6.08 -10.14 -5.55
C VAL A 73 7.41 -10.90 -5.67
N SER A 74 7.39 -12.24 -5.69
CA SER A 74 8.64 -13.00 -5.88
C SER A 74 9.24 -12.69 -7.24
N GLU A 75 10.57 -12.73 -7.40
CA GLU A 75 11.20 -12.56 -8.73
C GLU A 75 10.66 -13.55 -9.76
N TYR A 76 10.38 -14.78 -9.32
CA TYR A 76 9.79 -15.80 -10.18
C TYR A 76 8.41 -15.36 -10.72
N ASP A 77 7.52 -14.94 -9.82
CA ASP A 77 6.17 -14.51 -10.18
C ASP A 77 6.17 -13.18 -10.94
N ARG A 78 7.13 -12.29 -10.66
CA ARG A 78 7.36 -11.07 -11.44
C ARG A 78 7.64 -11.40 -12.89
N LEU A 79 8.55 -12.33 -13.16
CA LEU A 79 8.84 -12.79 -14.53
C LEU A 79 7.62 -13.46 -15.17
N LEU A 80 6.81 -14.17 -14.39
CA LEU A 80 5.55 -14.73 -14.88
C LEU A 80 4.55 -13.64 -15.28
N LEU A 81 4.40 -12.57 -14.48
CA LEU A 81 3.56 -11.41 -14.83
C LEU A 81 3.99 -10.76 -16.15
N LEU A 82 5.29 -10.61 -16.38
CA LEU A 82 5.83 -10.08 -17.65
C LEU A 82 5.50 -11.01 -18.83
N ARG A 83 5.63 -12.33 -18.66
CA ARG A 83 5.23 -13.30 -19.69
C ARG A 83 3.74 -13.27 -19.98
N ILE A 84 2.90 -13.14 -18.95
CA ILE A 84 1.44 -13.01 -19.12
C ILE A 84 1.13 -11.74 -19.91
N ARG A 85 1.73 -10.59 -19.55
CA ARG A 85 1.60 -9.33 -20.30
C ARG A 85 1.93 -9.52 -21.78
N ASP A 86 3.03 -10.22 -22.09
CA ASP A 86 3.51 -10.42 -23.47
C ASP A 86 2.68 -11.45 -24.25
N SER A 87 1.98 -12.35 -23.55
CA SER A 87 1.08 -13.34 -24.15
C SER A 87 -0.30 -12.78 -24.53
N ILE A 88 -0.67 -11.59 -24.03
CA ILE A 88 -1.95 -10.94 -24.28
C ILE A 88 -1.71 -9.74 -25.19
N ALA A 89 -2.38 -9.73 -26.34
CA ALA A 89 -2.30 -8.62 -27.29
C ALA A 89 -2.69 -7.29 -26.63
N ASP A 90 -2.04 -6.22 -27.05
CA ASP A 90 -2.17 -4.90 -26.45
C ASP A 90 -3.63 -4.39 -26.43
N ASP A 91 -4.38 -4.64 -27.51
CA ASP A 91 -5.80 -4.29 -27.66
C ASP A 91 -6.75 -5.16 -26.82
N GLN A 92 -6.28 -6.27 -26.29
CA GLN A 92 -7.03 -7.19 -25.42
C GLN A 92 -6.81 -6.94 -23.93
N ARG A 93 -5.98 -5.94 -23.55
CA ARG A 93 -5.74 -5.58 -22.16
C ARG A 93 -5.79 -4.07 -21.92
N SER A 94 -6.46 -3.67 -20.85
CA SER A 94 -6.52 -2.28 -20.39
C SER A 94 -5.29 -1.86 -19.57
N TRP A 95 -4.51 -2.81 -19.08
CA TRP A 95 -3.35 -2.61 -18.21
C TRP A 95 -2.05 -3.03 -18.90
N THR A 96 -0.91 -2.57 -18.39
CA THR A 96 0.42 -3.00 -18.81
C THR A 96 1.39 -3.02 -17.63
N ILE A 97 2.52 -3.70 -17.82
CA ILE A 97 3.68 -3.62 -16.92
C ILE A 97 4.84 -3.02 -17.72
N PHE A 98 5.48 -1.99 -17.19
CA PHE A 98 6.67 -1.39 -17.78
C PHE A 98 7.87 -1.59 -16.87
N SER A 99 9.00 -2.02 -17.42
CA SER A 99 10.25 -2.25 -16.68
C SER A 99 11.26 -1.16 -17.05
N PRO A 100 11.45 -0.11 -16.22
CA PRO A 100 12.31 1.02 -16.57
C PRO A 100 13.77 0.64 -16.79
N ASN A 101 14.34 -0.17 -15.89
CA ASN A 101 15.80 -0.37 -15.82
C ASN A 101 16.22 -1.83 -15.49
N ASN A 102 15.38 -2.84 -15.72
CA ASN A 102 15.64 -4.25 -15.34
C ASN A 102 15.99 -4.51 -13.85
N ASN A 103 15.83 -3.51 -12.96
CA ASN A 103 16.21 -3.58 -11.55
C ASN A 103 15.07 -4.07 -10.64
N SER A 104 14.24 -4.98 -11.12
CA SER A 104 13.14 -5.56 -10.33
C SER A 104 12.10 -4.58 -9.79
N LEU A 105 12.08 -3.34 -10.29
CA LEU A 105 11.04 -2.36 -10.03
C LEU A 105 10.30 -2.12 -11.35
N ASP A 106 9.11 -2.70 -11.47
CA ASP A 106 8.24 -2.49 -12.62
C ASP A 106 7.07 -1.57 -12.25
N LYS A 107 6.46 -0.95 -13.25
CA LYS A 107 5.29 -0.09 -13.10
C LYS A 107 4.06 -0.78 -13.71
N PHE A 108 3.07 -1.15 -12.91
CA PHE A 108 1.79 -1.68 -13.39
C PHE A 108 0.75 -0.55 -13.46
N TYR A 109 0.17 -0.29 -14.63
CA TYR A 109 -0.75 0.84 -14.82
C TYR A 109 -1.73 0.61 -15.98
N PHE A 110 -2.80 1.42 -16.03
CA PHE A 110 -3.73 1.41 -17.17
C PHE A 110 -3.14 2.13 -18.39
N ARG A 111 -3.22 1.49 -19.56
CA ARG A 111 -2.62 1.97 -20.82
C ARG A 111 -3.16 3.34 -21.26
N GLU A 112 -4.41 3.63 -20.93
CA GLU A 112 -5.10 4.88 -21.28
C GLU A 112 -4.96 5.99 -20.22
N SER A 113 -4.26 5.74 -19.12
CA SER A 113 -3.99 6.77 -18.11
C SER A 113 -3.00 7.82 -18.60
N LYS A 114 -2.93 8.97 -17.90
CA LYS A 114 -2.02 10.07 -18.25
C LYS A 114 -0.57 9.70 -17.97
N LYS A 115 0.38 10.27 -18.69
CA LYS A 115 1.81 10.07 -18.42
C LYS A 115 2.20 10.55 -17.03
N ALA A 116 3.09 9.81 -16.37
CA ALA A 116 3.72 10.21 -15.12
C ALA A 116 4.81 11.25 -15.45
N GLY A 117 4.48 12.54 -15.37
CA GLY A 117 5.37 13.62 -15.83
C GLY A 117 5.86 13.38 -17.28
N SER A 118 7.18 13.30 -17.45
CA SER A 118 7.84 13.05 -18.74
C SER A 118 8.25 11.58 -18.95
N MET A 119 7.80 10.67 -18.08
CA MET A 119 8.23 9.27 -18.11
C MET A 119 7.54 8.46 -19.21
N LYS A 120 8.08 7.26 -19.49
CA LYS A 120 7.50 6.34 -20.48
C LYS A 120 6.24 5.63 -19.97
N TRP A 121 6.03 5.59 -18.65
CA TRP A 121 4.86 5.00 -18.00
C TRP A 121 3.78 6.04 -17.67
N ASN A 122 2.61 5.53 -17.30
CA ASN A 122 1.45 6.34 -16.95
C ASN A 122 1.21 6.34 -15.43
N TRP A 123 0.56 7.39 -14.94
CA TRP A 123 0.07 7.52 -13.57
C TRP A 123 -1.47 7.62 -13.57
N PRO A 124 -2.18 7.01 -12.61
CA PRO A 124 -1.66 6.25 -11.47
C PRO A 124 -1.05 4.89 -11.84
N PHE A 125 -0.12 4.41 -11.00
CA PHE A 125 0.54 3.12 -11.16
C PHE A 125 0.67 2.38 -9.81
N ILE A 126 1.01 1.10 -9.90
CA ILE A 126 1.55 0.30 -8.80
C ILE A 126 3.04 0.10 -9.07
N ASP A 127 3.87 0.42 -8.09
CA ASP A 127 5.25 -0.01 -8.01
C ASP A 127 5.31 -1.48 -7.61
N LEU A 128 5.77 -2.28 -8.55
CA LEU A 128 5.86 -3.72 -8.44
C LEU A 128 7.32 -4.09 -8.18
N PHE A 129 7.62 -4.36 -6.92
CA PHE A 129 8.95 -4.75 -6.45
C PHE A 129 9.08 -6.28 -6.46
N GLY A 130 10.11 -6.76 -7.16
CA GLY A 130 10.54 -8.14 -7.10
C GLY A 130 11.41 -8.40 -5.87
N PHE A 131 11.16 -9.52 -5.17
CA PHE A 131 12.01 -9.98 -4.07
C PHE A 131 12.65 -11.34 -4.37
N GLN A 132 13.88 -11.50 -3.91
CA GLN A 132 14.56 -12.79 -3.81
C GLN A 132 14.32 -13.39 -2.43
N GLU A 133 14.44 -14.71 -2.29
CA GLU A 133 14.21 -15.38 -1.01
C GLU A 133 15.08 -16.60 -0.79
N ASN A 134 15.22 -16.97 0.48
CA ASN A 134 15.76 -18.26 0.91
C ASN A 134 14.83 -18.89 1.96
N SER A 135 15.29 -19.88 2.70
CA SER A 135 14.48 -20.56 3.73
C SER A 135 14.00 -19.66 4.88
N THR A 136 14.65 -18.52 5.13
CA THR A 136 14.41 -17.69 6.33
C THR A 136 14.05 -16.24 6.04
N HIS A 137 14.46 -15.68 4.90
CA HIS A 137 14.26 -14.26 4.61
C HIS A 137 13.84 -14.02 3.16
N ILE A 138 13.31 -12.83 2.93
CA ILE A 138 13.19 -12.22 1.60
C ILE A 138 14.10 -10.99 1.51
N TRP A 139 14.49 -10.61 0.29
CA TRP A 139 15.33 -9.45 -0.02
C TRP A 139 14.74 -8.66 -1.18
N PHE A 140 14.48 -7.38 -0.93
CA PHE A 140 14.19 -6.39 -1.97
C PHE A 140 15.02 -5.12 -1.70
N GLU A 141 14.74 -4.38 -0.62
CA GLU A 141 15.56 -3.26 -0.14
C GLU A 141 16.51 -3.64 1.01
N ALA A 142 16.02 -4.53 1.88
CA ALA A 142 16.70 -5.07 3.05
C ALA A 142 16.19 -6.49 3.34
N PRO A 143 16.97 -7.32 4.07
CA PRO A 143 16.49 -8.62 4.51
C PRO A 143 15.31 -8.49 5.48
N VAL A 144 14.20 -9.18 5.17
CA VAL A 144 13.04 -9.31 6.06
C VAL A 144 12.83 -10.78 6.40
N ASP A 145 12.76 -11.09 7.70
CA ASP A 145 12.53 -12.46 8.19
C ASP A 145 11.12 -12.91 7.79
N LYS A 146 11.04 -14.09 7.15
CA LYS A 146 9.80 -14.68 6.67
C LYS A 146 8.76 -14.88 7.77
N LYS A 147 9.16 -15.01 9.03
CA LYS A 147 8.21 -15.13 10.16
C LYS A 147 7.33 -13.90 10.36
N TYR A 148 7.77 -12.72 9.88
CA TYR A 148 6.99 -11.48 9.92
C TYR A 148 6.09 -11.32 8.70
N ILE A 149 6.31 -12.12 7.66
CA ILE A 149 5.56 -12.06 6.41
C ILE A 149 4.52 -13.17 6.36
N PHE A 150 4.94 -14.42 6.58
CA PHE A 150 4.14 -15.62 6.33
C PHE A 150 3.62 -16.29 7.60
N PRO A 151 2.41 -16.89 7.57
CA PRO A 151 1.47 -16.87 6.43
C PRO A 151 0.93 -15.46 6.19
N LEU A 152 0.68 -15.10 4.93
CA LEU A 152 0.08 -13.81 4.60
C LEU A 152 -1.32 -13.70 5.22
N VAL A 153 -1.71 -12.49 5.57
CA VAL A 153 -3.04 -12.20 6.12
C VAL A 153 -3.77 -11.22 5.21
N LEU A 154 -5.10 -11.32 5.17
CA LEU A 154 -5.92 -10.36 4.45
C LEU A 154 -6.12 -9.10 5.29
N ARG A 155 -5.86 -7.93 4.70
CA ARG A 155 -6.16 -6.64 5.32
C ARG A 155 -7.05 -5.77 4.41
N PRO A 156 -7.91 -4.93 5.00
CA PRO A 156 -8.75 -4.03 4.24
C PRO A 156 -7.93 -2.89 3.63
N ILE A 157 -8.28 -2.52 2.40
CA ILE A 157 -7.87 -1.26 1.78
C ILE A 157 -9.02 -0.79 0.88
N ALA A 158 -9.61 0.36 1.20
CA ALA A 158 -10.84 0.85 0.61
C ALA A 158 -11.88 -0.27 0.51
N SER A 159 -12.37 -0.55 -0.71
CA SER A 159 -13.41 -1.54 -0.98
C SER A 159 -12.90 -2.96 -1.24
N GLN A 160 -11.73 -3.36 -0.74
CA GLN A 160 -11.16 -4.68 -1.03
C GLN A 160 -10.29 -5.22 0.11
N TRP A 161 -10.03 -6.54 0.06
CA TRP A 161 -9.15 -7.26 0.98
C TRP A 161 -7.94 -7.77 0.21
N LEU A 162 -6.75 -7.31 0.59
CA LEU A 162 -5.49 -7.70 -0.09
C LEU A 162 -4.54 -8.42 0.87
N TRP A 163 -3.63 -9.19 0.29
CA TRP A 163 -2.57 -9.88 1.03
C TRP A 163 -1.58 -8.89 1.63
N SER A 164 -1.23 -9.11 2.90
CA SER A 164 -0.33 -8.30 3.71
C SER A 164 0.62 -9.22 4.49
N PRO A 165 1.83 -8.76 4.84
CA PRO A 165 2.65 -9.39 5.87
C PRO A 165 1.84 -9.61 7.15
N ARG A 166 2.05 -10.74 7.84
CA ARG A 166 1.37 -11.00 9.12
C ARG A 166 1.75 -10.07 10.26
N SER A 167 3.00 -9.63 10.33
CA SER A 167 3.47 -8.69 11.35
C SER A 167 3.95 -7.44 10.67
N ILE A 168 3.07 -6.44 10.62
CA ILE A 168 3.35 -5.12 10.04
C ILE A 168 4.53 -4.46 10.76
N PHE A 169 4.54 -4.53 12.10
CA PHE A 169 5.62 -4.01 12.92
C PHE A 169 6.94 -4.74 12.70
N GLY A 170 6.92 -6.07 12.64
CA GLY A 170 8.10 -6.88 12.33
C GLY A 170 8.66 -6.54 10.95
N TYR A 171 7.78 -6.42 9.96
CA TYR A 171 8.10 -6.02 8.59
C TYR A 171 8.80 -4.65 8.55
N TYR A 172 8.18 -3.59 9.07
CA TYR A 172 8.82 -2.25 9.05
C TYR A 172 10.10 -2.19 9.90
N ARG A 173 10.15 -2.88 11.06
CA ARG A 173 11.36 -2.92 11.90
C ARG A 173 12.54 -3.54 11.17
N SER A 174 12.31 -4.53 10.29
CA SER A 174 13.35 -5.09 9.43
C SER A 174 13.90 -4.08 8.41
N LEU A 175 13.06 -3.16 7.92
CA LEU A 175 13.43 -2.15 6.92
C LEU A 175 14.10 -0.89 7.53
N GLN A 176 13.83 -0.60 8.80
CA GLN A 176 14.33 0.59 9.51
C GLN A 176 15.86 0.70 9.57
N LYS A 177 16.63 -0.39 9.42
CA LYS A 177 18.11 -0.35 9.46
C LYS A 177 18.75 0.46 8.32
N ARG A 178 17.99 0.86 7.29
CA ARG A 178 18.50 1.65 6.15
C ARG A 178 17.76 2.97 5.91
N HIS A 179 16.52 3.11 6.39
CA HIS A 179 15.65 4.24 6.09
C HIS A 179 15.24 5.00 7.35
N ASN A 180 15.71 6.24 7.48
CA ASN A 180 15.15 7.25 8.38
C ASN A 180 13.68 7.61 8.03
N LEU A 181 13.10 7.05 6.97
CA LEU A 181 11.77 7.40 6.44
C LEU A 181 10.60 6.78 7.21
N TYR A 182 10.82 5.64 7.89
CA TYR A 182 9.85 5.02 8.81
C TYR A 182 10.42 4.86 10.22
N ALA A 183 11.56 5.50 10.47
CA ALA A 183 12.28 5.48 11.75
C ALA A 183 11.60 6.40 12.75
N VAL A 184 10.53 5.92 13.35
CA VAL A 184 10.18 6.31 14.71
C VAL A 184 9.53 5.10 15.36
N ALA A 185 10.36 4.17 15.81
CA ALA A 185 9.94 3.06 16.64
C ALA A 185 9.18 3.50 17.93
N PRO A 186 9.31 4.74 18.45
CA PRO A 186 8.40 5.23 19.49
C PRO A 186 7.09 5.85 18.96
N SER A 187 7.01 6.24 17.68
CA SER A 187 5.88 7.01 17.10
C SER A 187 5.29 6.38 15.82
N PHE A 188 5.49 5.07 15.62
CA PHE A 188 4.90 4.33 14.52
C PHE A 188 3.36 4.42 14.59
N GLY A 189 2.78 5.11 13.61
CA GLY A 189 1.34 5.43 13.58
C GLY A 189 0.95 6.76 14.23
N GLN A 190 1.84 7.44 14.95
CA GLN A 190 1.62 8.78 15.51
C GLN A 190 2.09 9.89 14.57
N THR A 191 3.06 9.61 13.69
CA THR A 191 3.60 10.58 12.74
C THR A 191 3.04 10.35 11.34
N CYS A 192 2.55 11.43 10.74
CA CYS A 192 2.01 11.49 9.39
C CYS A 192 2.94 12.35 8.55
N LEU A 193 3.38 11.83 7.41
CA LEU A 193 4.33 12.53 6.56
C LEU A 193 3.94 12.41 5.10
N GLN A 194 4.13 13.51 4.36
CA GLN A 194 4.13 13.51 2.91
C GLN A 194 5.57 13.44 2.42
N GLN A 195 5.85 12.51 1.50
CA GLN A 195 7.17 12.37 0.90
C GLN A 195 7.48 13.55 -0.03
N ARG A 196 8.78 13.82 -0.22
CA ARG A 196 9.23 14.85 -1.16
C ARG A 196 9.01 14.44 -2.61
N TYR A 197 9.10 13.15 -2.89
CA TYR A 197 8.94 12.62 -4.23
C TYR A 197 7.46 12.59 -4.60
N SER A 198 7.12 13.10 -5.79
CA SER A 198 5.78 12.94 -6.36
C SER A 198 5.85 11.94 -7.50
N HIS A 199 5.19 10.81 -7.32
CA HIS A 199 5.07 9.76 -8.32
C HIS A 199 4.19 10.17 -9.49
N ARG A 200 3.22 11.08 -9.28
CA ARG A 200 2.44 11.70 -10.35
C ARG A 200 3.31 12.39 -11.41
N TYR A 201 4.38 13.04 -10.98
CA TYR A 201 5.25 13.84 -11.84
C TYR A 201 6.66 13.25 -12.00
N GLU A 202 6.96 12.15 -11.29
CA GLU A 202 8.28 11.48 -11.27
C GLU A 202 9.42 12.46 -11.00
N ARG A 203 9.23 13.30 -9.96
CA ARG A 203 10.21 14.30 -9.54
C ARG A 203 10.13 14.61 -8.06
N THR A 204 11.26 15.02 -7.50
CA THR A 204 11.33 15.60 -6.16
C THR A 204 10.68 16.98 -6.15
N THR A 205 9.82 17.20 -5.16
CA THR A 205 9.17 18.48 -4.87
C THR A 205 9.77 19.11 -3.61
N GLN A 206 9.52 20.40 -3.41
CA GLN A 206 9.88 21.07 -2.15
C GLN A 206 8.90 20.78 -1.02
N ASN A 207 7.79 20.08 -1.31
CA ASN A 207 6.76 19.78 -0.33
C ASN A 207 7.27 18.64 0.57
N PHE A 208 7.50 18.97 1.83
CA PHE A 208 7.78 17.99 2.87
C PHE A 208 7.06 18.45 4.13
N VAL A 209 6.07 17.68 4.55
CA VAL A 209 5.27 17.99 5.72
C VAL A 209 5.27 16.80 6.64
N VAL A 210 5.50 17.05 7.92
CA VAL A 210 5.44 16.08 9.00
C VAL A 210 4.55 16.64 10.10
N VAL A 211 3.53 15.88 10.50
CA VAL A 211 2.58 16.26 11.53
C VAL A 211 2.30 15.10 12.48
N ASN A 212 1.75 15.41 13.66
CA ASN A 212 1.13 14.38 14.46
C ASN A 212 -0.19 13.96 13.79
N CYS A 213 -0.39 12.66 13.62
CA CYS A 213 -1.58 12.12 12.97
C CYS A 213 -2.89 12.49 13.65
N SER A 214 -2.87 12.75 14.96
CA SER A 214 -4.06 13.22 15.68
C SER A 214 -4.62 14.52 15.10
N GLN A 215 -3.78 15.38 14.52
CA GLN A 215 -4.20 16.62 13.87
C GLN A 215 -5.05 16.38 12.62
N LEU A 216 -5.03 15.16 12.07
CA LEU A 216 -5.75 14.79 10.86
C LEU A 216 -7.07 14.05 11.13
N HIS A 217 -7.29 13.57 12.35
CA HIS A 217 -8.39 12.68 12.72
C HIS A 217 -9.79 13.28 12.49
N ASN A 218 -9.91 14.61 12.42
CA ASN A 218 -11.16 15.30 12.13
C ASN A 218 -11.56 15.27 10.65
N ILE A 219 -10.62 14.96 9.76
CA ILE A 219 -10.80 15.05 8.30
C ILE A 219 -10.55 13.73 7.59
N TYR A 220 -9.51 13.00 8.01
CA TYR A 220 -9.15 11.72 7.44
C TYR A 220 -9.55 10.56 8.36
N PRO A 221 -10.23 9.52 7.84
CA PRO A 221 -10.53 8.33 8.60
C PRO A 221 -9.25 7.71 9.17
N TYR A 222 -9.30 7.18 10.40
CA TYR A 222 -8.15 6.59 11.06
C TYR A 222 -8.55 5.35 11.88
N ILE A 223 -7.60 4.47 12.16
CA ILE A 223 -7.85 3.27 12.96
C ILE A 223 -7.52 3.49 14.42
N ARG A 224 -8.52 3.31 15.28
CA ARG A 224 -8.35 3.12 16.72
C ARG A 224 -8.31 1.63 17.03
N ARG A 225 -7.35 1.20 17.84
CA ARG A 225 -7.19 -0.21 18.23
C ARG A 225 -7.41 -0.43 19.71
N THR A 226 -8.08 -1.53 20.04
CA THR A 226 -8.11 -2.06 21.41
C THR A 226 -7.77 -3.54 21.35
N CYS A 227 -6.67 -3.93 22.00
CA CYS A 227 -6.22 -5.32 22.03
C CYS A 227 -6.41 -5.90 23.43
N ASN A 228 -6.75 -7.19 23.48
CA ASN A 228 -6.70 -8.00 24.69
C ASN A 228 -5.58 -9.07 24.55
N GLU A 229 -5.64 -10.14 25.33
CA GLU A 229 -4.63 -11.20 25.28
C GLU A 229 -4.59 -11.97 23.97
N THR A 230 -5.72 -12.10 23.26
CA THR A 230 -5.88 -12.98 22.09
C THR A 230 -6.35 -12.27 20.82
N LYS A 231 -6.98 -11.11 20.93
CA LYS A 231 -7.63 -10.39 19.84
C LYS A 231 -7.31 -8.90 19.85
N CYS A 232 -7.29 -8.32 18.67
CA CYS A 232 -7.25 -6.88 18.44
C CYS A 232 -8.50 -6.46 17.66
N PHE A 233 -9.21 -5.48 18.21
CA PHE A 233 -10.34 -4.84 17.56
C PHE A 233 -9.86 -3.55 16.91
N GLU A 234 -10.14 -3.40 15.62
CA GLU A 234 -9.88 -2.19 14.84
C GLU A 234 -11.18 -1.46 14.59
N TYR A 235 -11.24 -0.19 14.94
CA TYR A 235 -12.39 0.68 14.69
C TYR A 235 -11.96 1.73 13.68
N LEU A 236 -12.62 1.78 12.52
CA LEU A 236 -12.44 2.93 11.61
C LEU A 236 -13.23 4.10 12.18
N MET A 237 -12.51 5.17 12.51
CA MET A 237 -13.01 6.36 13.17
C MET A 237 -12.91 7.56 12.23
N ILE A 238 -13.80 8.53 12.43
CA ILE A 238 -13.61 9.90 11.93
C ILE A 238 -14.16 10.88 12.96
N ASN A 239 -13.43 11.98 13.20
CA ASN A 239 -13.82 13.05 14.12
C ASN A 239 -14.12 12.58 15.56
N GLU A 240 -13.44 11.51 16.00
CA GLU A 240 -13.58 10.91 17.35
C GLU A 240 -15.01 10.49 17.74
N THR A 241 -15.90 10.37 16.75
CA THR A 241 -17.31 9.99 16.91
C THR A 241 -17.50 8.47 16.87
N THR A 242 -18.73 8.00 16.65
CA THR A 242 -19.07 6.59 16.47
C THR A 242 -18.22 5.94 15.38
N PRO A 243 -17.69 4.71 15.59
CA PRO A 243 -16.98 3.98 14.56
C PRO A 243 -17.82 3.83 13.29
N MET A 244 -17.19 4.08 12.13
CA MET A 244 -17.79 3.85 10.82
C MET A 244 -18.02 2.36 10.58
N TYR A 245 -17.06 1.53 11.03
CA TYR A 245 -17.19 0.09 11.19
C TYR A 245 -16.09 -0.44 12.12
N SER A 246 -16.23 -1.71 12.51
CA SER A 246 -15.24 -2.43 13.32
C SER A 246 -14.83 -3.74 12.66
N LEU A 247 -13.56 -4.11 12.81
CA LEU A 247 -13.03 -5.43 12.48
C LEU A 247 -12.47 -6.11 13.72
N ASN A 248 -12.55 -7.43 13.74
CA ASN A 248 -11.86 -8.26 14.71
C ASN A 248 -10.74 -9.00 13.99
N THR A 249 -9.54 -8.95 14.56
CA THR A 249 -8.33 -9.56 14.01
C THR A 249 -7.60 -10.30 15.12
N ASP A 250 -7.04 -11.46 14.83
CA ASP A 250 -6.25 -12.21 15.81
C ASP A 250 -5.02 -11.40 16.22
N LYS A 251 -4.66 -11.44 17.51
CA LYS A 251 -3.54 -10.65 18.05
C LYS A 251 -2.23 -11.00 17.36
N ASP A 252 -2.08 -12.20 16.82
CA ASP A 252 -0.88 -12.61 16.08
C ASP A 252 -0.62 -11.78 14.81
N ALA A 253 -1.65 -11.12 14.26
CA ALA A 253 -1.49 -10.11 13.20
C ALA A 253 -0.82 -8.80 13.70
N TYR A 254 -0.67 -8.65 15.02
CA TYR A 254 0.01 -7.56 15.71
C TYR A 254 1.01 -8.08 16.75
N ALA A 255 1.32 -9.39 16.74
CA ALA A 255 2.37 -9.91 17.60
C ALA A 255 3.63 -9.08 17.32
N HIS A 256 4.20 -8.49 18.37
CA HIS A 256 5.31 -7.54 18.40
C HIS A 256 4.98 -6.03 18.51
N LEU A 257 3.72 -5.66 18.80
CA LEU A 257 3.40 -4.38 19.48
C LEU A 257 4.06 -4.30 20.87
#